data_AF-A0A7X3FR72-F1
#
_entry.id   AF-A0A7X3FR72-F1
#
_cell.length_a   1.000
_cell.length_b   1.000
_cell.length_c   1.000
_cell.angle_alpha   90.00
_cell.angle_beta   90.00
_cell.angle_gamma   90.00
#
_symmetry.space_group_name_H-M   'P 1'
#
loop_
_entity.id
_entity.type
_entity.pdbx_description
1 polymer ?
#
loop_
_entity_poly.entity_id
_entity_poly.type
_entity_poly.pdbx_seq_one_letter_code
_entity_poly.pdbx_strand_id
1 'polypeptide(L)'
;MVRVPNSISLRFLGSEIKDDAGEFSPLPLHVMPDKECSQFIRRCAAALQSHSTDFHAGHDKENALGAFETTMALLLEVRDIYPGKRADIDAILARFGYPVPEN
;
A
#
# COMPACT_ATOMS: atom_id res chain seq x y z
N MET A 1 14.90 -11.44 -14.74
CA MET A 1 14.18 -11.97 -13.56
C MET A 1 14.12 -10.86 -12.52
N VAL A 2 12.99 -10.14 -12.45
CA VAL A 2 12.80 -9.08 -11.45
C VAL A 2 12.56 -9.78 -10.11
N ARG A 3 13.46 -9.60 -9.16
CA ARG A 3 13.41 -10.23 -7.83
C ARG A 3 12.34 -9.49 -7.02
N VAL A 4 11.14 -10.07 -6.95
CA VAL A 4 10.07 -9.54 -6.10
C VAL A 4 10.51 -9.71 -4.65
N PRO A 5 10.60 -8.64 -3.84
CA PRO A 5 10.89 -8.80 -2.43
C PRO A 5 9.71 -9.52 -1.77
N ASN A 6 9.91 -10.76 -1.31
CA ASN A 6 8.93 -11.56 -0.54
C ASN A 6 8.56 -10.95 0.83
N SER A 7 9.05 -9.76 1.13
CA SER A 7 8.87 -9.07 2.41
C SER A 7 9.03 -7.56 2.22
N ILE A 8 7.92 -6.81 2.31
CA ILE A 8 7.93 -5.34 2.32
C ILE A 8 7.62 -4.86 3.75
N SER A 9 8.49 -4.00 4.27
CA SER A 9 8.35 -3.41 5.60
C SER A 9 7.26 -2.33 5.59
N LEU A 10 6.15 -2.56 6.29
CA LEU A 10 4.98 -1.66 6.32
C LEU A 10 5.11 -0.46 7.27
N ARG A 11 6.32 -0.17 7.77
CA ARG A 11 6.56 0.90 8.75
C ARG A 11 6.13 2.30 8.25
N PHE A 12 6.08 2.49 6.94
CA PHE A 12 5.66 3.74 6.31
C PHE A 12 4.14 3.95 6.30
N LEU A 13 3.32 2.92 6.57
CA LEU A 13 1.85 3.04 6.61
C LEU A 13 1.31 3.72 7.88
N GLY A 14 2.18 4.29 8.72
CA GLY A 14 1.80 4.92 9.99
C GLY A 14 1.48 3.85 11.05
N SER A 15 2.48 3.55 11.88
CA SER A 15 2.32 2.57 12.96
C SER A 15 1.65 3.22 14.18
N GLU A 16 0.46 2.72 14.53
CA GLU A 16 0.20 2.24 15.89
C GLU A 16 -0.48 0.88 15.77
N ILE A 17 0.30 -0.13 15.39
CA ILE A 17 0.00 -1.49 15.83
C ILE A 17 0.73 -1.60 17.15
N LYS A 18 -0.04 -1.57 18.25
CA LYS A 18 0.46 -1.76 19.61
C LYS A 18 1.49 -2.88 19.65
N ASP A 19 2.67 -2.55 20.17
CA ASP A 19 3.69 -3.47 20.62
C ASP A 19 3.07 -4.52 21.55
N ASP A 20 2.73 -5.67 20.99
CA ASP A 20 2.65 -6.92 21.72
C ASP A 20 3.57 -7.90 20.99
N ALA A 21 4.47 -8.48 21.75
CA ALA A 21 5.71 -9.08 21.27
C ALA A 21 5.48 -10.18 20.22
N GLY A 22 6.06 -9.98 19.05
CA GLY A 22 6.19 -10.99 18.00
C GLY A 22 6.81 -10.34 16.79
N GLU A 23 7.87 -10.92 16.25
CA GLU A 23 8.44 -10.55 14.96
C GLU A 23 7.30 -10.18 13.99
N PHE A 24 7.30 -8.94 13.49
CA PHE A 24 6.49 -8.52 12.36
C PHE A 24 6.91 -9.36 11.15
N SER A 25 6.45 -10.60 11.13
CA SER A 25 6.54 -11.48 9.99
C SER A 25 5.71 -10.78 8.93
N PRO A 26 6.30 -10.38 7.80
CA PRO A 26 5.55 -9.90 6.66
C PRO A 26 4.64 -11.06 6.26
N LEU A 27 3.40 -11.04 6.73
CA LEU A 27 2.37 -11.98 6.30
C LEU A 27 2.35 -11.86 4.78
N PRO A 28 2.75 -12.91 4.06
CA PRO A 28 2.95 -12.73 2.65
C PRO A 28 1.57 -12.48 2.05
N LEU A 29 1.48 -11.48 1.16
CA LEU A 29 0.21 -10.89 0.75
C LEU A 29 -0.80 -11.92 0.23
N HIS A 30 -0.36 -13.11 -0.18
CA HIS A 30 -1.17 -14.23 -0.65
C HIS A 30 -1.96 -15.01 0.43
N VAL A 31 -1.70 -14.83 1.72
CA VAL A 31 -2.40 -15.54 2.82
C VAL A 31 -3.19 -14.61 3.74
N MET A 32 -3.33 -13.33 3.37
CA MET A 32 -4.04 -12.37 4.19
C MET A 32 -5.57 -12.64 4.19
N PRO A 33 -6.22 -12.74 5.35
CA PRO A 33 -7.68 -12.83 5.44
C PRO A 33 -8.37 -11.63 4.77
N ASP A 34 -9.55 -11.82 4.19
CA ASP A 34 -10.28 -10.75 3.47
C ASP A 34 -10.47 -9.48 4.31
N LYS A 35 -10.77 -9.65 5.61
CA LYS A 35 -10.94 -8.54 6.56
C LYS A 35 -9.65 -7.76 6.78
N GLU A 36 -8.52 -8.45 6.90
CA GLU A 36 -7.20 -7.84 7.04
C GLU A 36 -6.76 -7.18 5.75
N CYS A 37 -7.03 -7.80 4.60
CA CYS A 37 -6.79 -7.22 3.27
C CYS A 37 -7.58 -5.92 3.09
N SER A 38 -8.85 -5.90 3.50
CA SER A 38 -9.68 -4.68 3.46
C SER A 38 -9.14 -3.58 4.38
N GLN A 39 -8.58 -3.93 5.55
CA GLN A 39 -7.95 -2.97 6.45
C GLN A 39 -6.63 -2.45 5.88
N PHE A 40 -5.86 -3.34 5.25
CA PHE A 40 -4.61 -3.02 4.59
C PHE A 40 -4.82 -2.03 3.45
N ILE A 41 -5.79 -2.27 2.55
CA ILE A 41 -6.14 -1.36 1.46
C ILE A 41 -6.49 0.04 2.00
N ARG A 42 -7.27 0.13 3.09
CA ARG A 42 -7.59 1.43 3.71
C ARG A 42 -6.36 2.14 4.27
N ARG A 43 -5.42 1.40 4.87
CA ARG A 43 -4.15 1.96 5.37
C ARG A 43 -3.28 2.47 4.21
N CYS A 44 -3.19 1.72 3.12
CA CYS A 44 -2.51 2.17 1.90
C CYS A 44 -3.15 3.46 1.35
N ALA A 45 -4.48 3.53 1.27
CA ALA A 45 -5.16 4.75 0.82
C ALA A 45 -4.87 5.96 1.73
N ALA A 46 -4.84 5.76 3.05
CA ALA A 46 -4.49 6.82 4.00
C ALA A 46 -3.02 7.25 3.86
N ALA A 47 -2.09 6.31 3.68
CA ALA A 47 -0.68 6.59 3.46
C ALA A 47 -0.44 7.36 2.16
N LEU A 48 -1.09 6.98 1.04
CA LEU A 48 -1.03 7.73 -0.21
C LEU A 48 -1.50 9.18 -0.03
N GLN A 49 -2.60 9.38 0.70
CA GLN A 49 -3.09 10.73 0.99
C GLN A 49 -2.09 11.53 1.84
N SER A 50 -1.48 10.91 2.86
CA SER A 50 -0.47 11.54 3.69
C SER A 50 0.76 11.93 2.87
N HIS A 51 1.36 10.98 2.15
CA HIS A 51 2.57 11.20 1.35
C HIS A 51 2.34 12.23 0.24
N SER A 52 1.16 12.21 -0.40
CA SER A 52 0.77 13.25 -1.35
C SER A 52 0.74 14.63 -0.68
N THR A 53 0.16 14.73 0.52
CA THR A 53 0.10 16.00 1.27
C THR A 53 1.50 16.48 1.68
N ASP A 54 2.34 15.59 2.19
CA ASP A 54 3.72 15.88 2.60
C ASP A 54 4.57 16.36 1.40
N PHE A 55 4.40 15.69 0.24
CA PHE A 55 5.06 16.09 -1.00
C PHE A 55 4.66 17.51 -1.44
N HIS A 56 3.37 17.84 -1.37
CA HIS A 56 2.87 19.19 -1.70
C HIS A 56 3.33 20.25 -0.68
N ALA A 57 3.48 19.89 0.60
CA ALA A 57 4.04 20.75 1.63
C ALA A 57 5.55 21.02 1.45
N GLY A 58 6.21 20.26 0.58
CA GLY A 58 7.62 20.43 0.24
C GLY A 58 8.58 19.89 1.29
N HIS A 59 8.08 19.17 2.30
CA HIS A 59 8.89 18.44 3.27
C HIS A 59 9.37 17.14 2.64
N ASP A 60 10.67 16.88 2.68
CA ASP A 60 11.29 15.59 2.35
C ASP A 60 10.74 14.90 1.07
N LYS A 61 10.74 15.66 -0.03
CA LYS A 61 10.07 15.28 -1.29
C LYS A 61 10.51 13.93 -1.85
N GLU A 62 11.79 13.59 -1.72
CA GLU A 62 12.33 12.33 -2.23
C GLU A 62 11.81 11.13 -1.43
N ASN A 63 11.79 11.26 -0.09
CA ASN A 63 11.27 10.22 0.78
C ASN A 63 9.74 10.08 0.65
N ALA A 64 9.02 11.22 0.56
CA ALA A 64 7.58 11.23 0.34
C ALA A 64 7.22 10.59 -1.01
N LEU A 65 7.97 10.87 -2.08
CA LEU A 65 7.78 10.25 -3.38
C LEU A 65 8.08 8.74 -3.35
N GLY A 66 9.20 8.33 -2.76
CA GLY A 66 9.55 6.92 -2.64
C GLY A 66 8.52 6.11 -1.82
N ALA A 67 8.02 6.68 -0.72
CA ALA A 67 6.97 6.07 0.09
C ALA A 67 5.62 6.01 -0.67
N PHE A 68 5.30 7.04 -1.43
CA PHE A 68 4.12 7.06 -2.30
C PHE A 68 4.19 5.96 -3.37
N GLU A 69 5.29 5.88 -4.12
CA GLU A 69 5.50 4.85 -5.15
C GLU A 69 5.48 3.44 -4.57
N THR A 70 6.09 3.23 -3.40
CA THR A 70 6.07 1.95 -2.70
C THR A 70 4.65 1.54 -2.30
N THR A 71 3.85 2.50 -1.81
CA THR A 71 2.46 2.25 -1.43
C THR A 71 1.60 1.90 -2.66
N MET A 72 1.84 2.56 -3.80
CA MET A 72 1.18 2.24 -5.06
C MET A 72 1.52 0.82 -5.54
N ALA A 73 2.79 0.43 -5.47
CA ALA A 73 3.24 -0.91 -5.86
C ALA A 73 2.57 -2.01 -5.02
N LEU A 74 2.44 -1.81 -3.71
CA LEU A 74 1.74 -2.73 -2.82
C LEU A 74 0.25 -2.89 -3.18
N LEU A 75 -0.44 -1.80 -3.50
CA LEU A 75 -1.83 -1.87 -3.92
C LEU A 75 -1.99 -2.66 -5.22
N LEU A 76 -1.08 -2.49 -6.18
CA LEU A 76 -1.08 -3.27 -7.42
C LEU A 76 -0.86 -4.78 -7.15
N GLU A 77 0.04 -5.12 -6.23
CA GLU A 77 0.26 -6.52 -5.86
C GLU A 77 -0.98 -7.13 -5.18
N VAL A 78 -1.62 -6.40 -4.26
CA VAL A 78 -2.88 -6.85 -3.65
C VAL A 78 -4.01 -6.95 -4.68
N ARG A 79 -4.05 -6.03 -5.66
CA ARG A 79 -5.04 -6.06 -6.76
C ARG A 79 -4.94 -7.35 -7.56
N ASP A 80 -3.72 -7.78 -7.86
CA ASP A 80 -3.46 -8.96 -8.68
C ASP A 80 -3.72 -10.27 -7.90
N ILE A 81 -3.56 -10.26 -6.57
CA ILE A 81 -3.83 -11.42 -5.69
C ILE A 81 -5.34 -11.54 -5.36
N TYR A 82 -6.02 -10.42 -5.13
CA TYR A 82 -7.41 -10.39 -4.66
C TYR A 82 -8.36 -9.78 -5.71
N PRO A 83 -8.82 -10.56 -6.69
CA PRO A 83 -9.69 -10.05 -7.76
C PRO A 83 -11.00 -9.44 -7.22
N GLY A 84 -11.51 -9.93 -6.08
CA GLY A 84 -12.69 -9.38 -5.43
C GLY A 84 -12.51 -7.98 -4.82
N LYS A 85 -11.27 -7.51 -4.66
CA LYS A 85 -10.93 -6.16 -4.17
C LYS A 85 -10.48 -5.22 -5.28
N ARG A 86 -10.42 -5.71 -6.52
CA ARG A 86 -9.86 -4.99 -7.65
C ARG A 86 -10.55 -3.66 -7.92
N ALA A 87 -11.88 -3.63 -7.91
CA ALA A 87 -12.64 -2.40 -8.12
C ALA A 87 -12.34 -1.32 -7.06
N ASP A 88 -12.24 -1.71 -5.79
CA ASP A 88 -11.92 -0.79 -4.69
C ASP A 88 -10.50 -0.24 -4.83
N ILE A 89 -9.54 -1.11 -5.18
CA ILE A 89 -8.14 -0.72 -5.36
C ILE A 89 -7.97 0.15 -6.60
N ASP A 90 -8.59 -0.20 -7.72
CA ASP A 90 -8.54 0.57 -8.95
C ASP A 90 -9.12 1.99 -8.74
N ALA A 91 -10.22 2.13 -7.99
CA ALA A 91 -10.76 3.44 -7.62
C ALA A 91 -9.76 4.28 -6.80
N ILE A 92 -9.01 3.66 -5.88
CA ILE A 92 -7.95 4.33 -5.12
C ILE A 92 -6.80 4.74 -6.05
N LEU A 93 -6.31 3.82 -6.88
CA LEU A 93 -5.20 4.06 -7.82
C LEU A 93 -5.54 5.20 -8.79
N ALA A 94 -6.75 5.23 -9.36
CA ALA A 94 -7.23 6.28 -10.24
C ALA A 94 -7.23 7.66 -9.57
N ARG A 95 -7.68 7.73 -8.31
CA ARG A 95 -7.67 8.98 -7.52
C ARG A 95 -6.26 9.58 -7.37
N PHE A 96 -5.24 8.72 -7.33
CA PHE A 96 -3.84 9.12 -7.18
C PHE A 96 -3.08 9.20 -8.52
N GLY A 97 -3.80 9.22 -9.65
CA GLY A 97 -3.24 9.49 -10.97
C GLY A 97 -2.71 8.27 -11.71
N TYR A 98 -2.98 7.06 -11.21
CA TYR A 98 -2.62 5.84 -11.93
C TYR A 98 -3.67 5.53 -13.00
N PRO A 99 -3.27 5.33 -14.27
CA PRO A 99 -4.21 4.97 -15.32
C PRO A 99 -4.70 3.54 -15.06
N VAL A 100 -5.94 3.42 -14.60
CA VAL A 100 -6.62 2.14 -14.52
C VAL A 100 -7.04 1.77 -15.95
N PRO A 101 -6.65 0.58 -16.46
CA PRO A 101 -7.14 0.14 -17.77
C PRO A 101 -8.65 -0.04 -17.72
N GLU A 102 -9.38 0.71 -18.55
CA GLU A 102 -10.80 0.47 -18.81
C GLU A 102 -10.92 -0.91 -19.46
N ASN A 103 -11.64 -1.81 -18.81
CA ASN A 103 -11.79 -3.20 -19.23
C ASN A 103 -13.23 -3.50 -19.61
#